data_AF-M1BVD7-F1
#
_entry.id   AF-M1BVD7-F1
#
_cell.length_a   1.000
_cell.length_b   1.000
_cell.length_c   1.000
_cell.angle_alpha   90.00
_cell.angle_beta   90.00
_cell.angle_gamma   90.00
#
_symmetry.space_group_name_H-M   'P 1'
#
loop_
_entity.id
_entity.type
_entity.pdbx_description
1 polymer ?
#
loop_
_entity_poly.entity_id
_entity_poly.type
_entity_poly.pdbx_seq_one_letter_code
_entity_poly.pdbx_strand_id
1 'polypeptide(L)'
;MTISLSLDFRLHETAIRLGELQAQFKLPIDPKEYAQENLKFGLVEVVYEWAKGTPFAEICELTDVPEGVIVRTIVRLDETCREFRNAAAIMGNSALYKKMETASNVIKRDIVFAASLYITGV
;
A
#
# COMPACT_ATOMS: atom_id res chain seq x y z
N MET A 1 16.64 6.68 2.48
CA MET A 1 16.40 8.01 1.89
C MET A 1 16.48 8.03 0.35
N THR A 2 17.55 7.55 -0.29
CA THR A 2 17.72 7.63 -1.77
C THR A 2 16.72 6.78 -2.59
N ILE A 3 16.29 5.62 -2.08
CA ILE A 3 15.33 4.74 -2.78
C ILE A 3 13.93 5.36 -2.81
N SER A 4 13.47 5.94 -1.69
CA SER A 4 12.15 6.60 -1.60
C SER A 4 12.03 7.73 -2.62
N LEU A 5 13.01 8.65 -2.64
CA LEU A 5 13.04 9.78 -3.58
C LEU A 5 12.95 9.36 -5.06
N SER A 6 13.60 8.25 -5.44
CA SER A 6 13.58 7.75 -6.82
C SER A 6 12.25 7.10 -7.20
N LEU A 7 11.58 6.42 -6.26
CA LEU A 7 10.30 5.77 -6.48
C LEU A 7 9.18 6.80 -6.55
N ASP A 8 9.21 7.78 -5.65
CA ASP A 8 8.25 8.88 -5.57
C ASP A 8 8.23 9.66 -6.88
N PHE A 9 9.40 9.94 -7.48
CA PHE A 9 9.51 10.60 -8.78
C PHE A 9 8.86 9.80 -9.91
N ARG A 10 9.15 8.49 -10.00
CA ARG A 10 8.63 7.62 -11.08
C ARG A 10 7.13 7.41 -11.00
N LEU A 11 6.59 7.27 -9.79
CA LEU A 11 5.15 7.16 -9.56
C LEU A 11 4.45 8.48 -9.88
N HIS A 12 5.02 9.61 -9.46
CA HIS A 12 4.48 10.92 -9.77
C HIS A 12 4.45 11.17 -11.28
N GLU A 13 5.55 10.91 -12.00
CA GLU A 13 5.61 11.04 -13.47
C GLU A 13 4.55 10.18 -14.17
N THR A 14 4.35 8.94 -13.69
CA THR A 14 3.34 8.04 -14.26
C THR A 14 1.93 8.54 -14.00
N ALA A 15 1.65 9.07 -12.80
CA ALA A 15 0.35 9.63 -12.45
C ALA A 15 0.03 10.91 -13.24
N ILE A 16 1.01 11.79 -13.43
CA ILE A 16 0.87 12.97 -14.30
C ILE A 16 0.54 12.55 -15.73
N ARG A 17 1.30 11.59 -16.28
CA ARG A 17 1.07 11.09 -17.64
C ARG A 17 -0.32 10.46 -17.80
N LEU A 18 -0.78 9.73 -16.78
CA LEU A 18 -2.14 9.18 -16.77
C LEU A 18 -3.18 10.31 -16.73
N GLY A 19 -2.97 11.33 -15.92
CA GLY A 19 -3.88 12.45 -15.82
C GLY A 19 -3.96 13.28 -17.10
N GLU A 20 -2.83 13.49 -17.78
CA GLU A 20 -2.78 14.13 -19.10
C GLU A 20 -3.59 13.35 -20.13
N LEU A 21 -3.49 12.01 -20.12
CA LEU A 21 -4.29 11.16 -21.00
C LEU A 21 -5.78 11.29 -20.69
N GLN A 22 -6.17 11.29 -19.41
CA GLN A 22 -7.57 11.49 -19.00
C GLN A 22 -8.12 12.85 -19.47
N ALA A 23 -7.32 13.91 -19.38
CA ALA A 23 -7.67 15.24 -19.86
C ALA A 23 -7.82 15.30 -21.39
N GLN A 24 -6.97 14.58 -22.14
CA GLN A 24 -7.11 14.45 -23.60
C GLN A 24 -8.45 13.83 -24.01
N PHE A 25 -8.98 12.91 -23.20
CA PHE A 25 -10.32 12.33 -23.36
C PHE A 25 -11.45 13.17 -22.74
N LYS A 26 -11.19 14.45 -22.44
CA LYS A 26 -12.16 15.45 -21.94
C LYS A 26 -12.76 15.13 -20.58
N LEU A 27 -12.09 14.34 -19.75
CA LEU A 27 -12.47 14.21 -18.34
C LEU A 27 -12.11 15.52 -17.59
N PRO A 28 -12.98 16.01 -16.69
CA PRO A 28 -12.76 17.26 -15.96
C PRO A 28 -11.79 17.03 -14.80
N ILE A 29 -10.52 16.80 -15.12
CA ILE A 29 -9.46 16.55 -14.13
C ILE A 29 -8.27 17.46 -14.43
N ASP A 30 -7.61 17.97 -13.39
CA ASP A 30 -6.27 18.52 -13.52
C ASP A 30 -5.23 17.41 -13.24
N PRO A 31 -4.26 17.16 -14.16
CA PRO A 31 -3.28 16.09 -13.97
C PRO A 31 -2.43 16.22 -12.70
N LYS A 32 -2.09 17.46 -12.30
CA LYS A 32 -1.25 17.71 -11.12
C LYS A 32 -2.06 17.49 -9.84
N GLU A 33 -3.29 18.01 -9.81
CA GLU A 33 -4.23 17.77 -8.73
C GLU A 33 -4.51 16.27 -8.56
N TYR A 34 -4.78 15.56 -9.66
CA TYR A 34 -4.96 14.10 -9.66
C TYR A 34 -3.78 13.37 -9.00
N ALA A 35 -2.54 13.69 -9.38
CA ALA A 35 -1.37 13.06 -8.80
C ALA A 35 -1.19 13.40 -7.31
N GLN A 36 -1.44 14.65 -6.90
CA GLN A 36 -1.32 15.09 -5.50
C GLN A 36 -2.40 14.50 -4.59
N GLU A 37 -3.62 14.35 -5.09
CA GLU A 37 -4.74 13.82 -4.33
C GLU A 37 -4.63 12.31 -4.10
N ASN A 38 -4.15 11.57 -5.11
CA ASN A 38 -4.18 10.10 -5.07
C ASN A 38 -2.88 9.48 -4.53
N LEU A 39 -1.73 10.16 -4.64
CA LEU A 39 -0.45 9.63 -4.15
C LEU A 39 -0.16 10.14 -2.74
N LYS A 40 -0.38 9.28 -1.73
CA LYS A 40 -0.09 9.56 -0.32
C LYS A 40 1.04 8.67 0.19
N PHE A 41 2.22 9.25 0.40
CA PHE A 41 3.43 8.52 0.82
C PHE A 41 3.64 8.49 2.34
N GLY A 42 2.77 9.14 3.12
CA GLY A 42 2.98 9.34 4.57
C GLY A 42 3.09 8.07 5.42
N LEU A 43 2.50 6.95 4.98
CA LEU A 43 2.57 5.66 5.69
C LEU A 43 3.55 4.66 5.07
N VAL A 44 4.33 5.06 4.07
CA VAL A 44 5.27 4.15 3.39
C VAL A 44 6.34 3.64 4.35
N GLU A 45 6.94 4.54 5.14
CA GLU A 45 7.97 4.17 6.12
C GLU A 45 7.39 3.29 7.25
N VAL A 46 6.21 3.65 7.76
CA VAL A 46 5.47 2.89 8.78
C VAL A 46 5.24 1.44 8.34
N VAL A 47 4.73 1.23 7.13
CA VAL A 47 4.48 -0.11 6.59
C VAL A 47 5.79 -0.87 6.35
N TYR A 48 6.84 -0.17 5.93
CA TYR A 48 8.14 -0.77 5.67
C TYR A 48 8.78 -1.30 6.96
N GLU A 49 8.77 -0.52 8.04
CA GLU A 49 9.26 -0.96 9.35
C GLU A 49 8.38 -2.09 9.92
N TRP A 50 7.06 -2.03 9.71
CA TRP A 50 6.17 -3.13 10.09
C TRP A 50 6.55 -4.45 9.40
N ALA A 51 6.84 -4.40 8.09
CA ALA A 51 7.24 -5.57 7.30
C ALA A 51 8.62 -6.14 7.70
N LYS A 52 9.48 -5.34 8.35
CA LYS A 52 10.77 -5.79 8.90
C LYS A 52 10.65 -6.53 10.24
N GLY A 53 9.48 -6.48 10.88
CA GLY A 53 9.27 -7.10 12.19
C GLY A 53 9.30 -6.14 13.37
N THR A 54 9.39 -4.83 13.15
CA THR A 54 9.41 -3.81 14.22
C THR A 54 8.11 -3.89 15.07
N PRO A 55 8.19 -3.93 16.41
CA PRO A 55 7.00 -4.01 17.27
C PRO A 55 6.00 -2.86 17.01
N PHE A 56 4.70 -3.14 17.13
CA PHE A 56 3.66 -2.14 16.82
C PHE A 56 3.78 -0.88 17.69
N ALA A 57 4.19 -1.02 18.95
CA ALA A 57 4.40 0.12 19.85
C ALA A 57 5.46 1.10 19.30
N GLU A 58 6.58 0.58 18.79
CA GLU A 58 7.64 1.40 18.17
C GLU A 58 7.15 2.04 16.87
N ILE A 59 6.31 1.33 16.09
CA ILE A 59 5.68 1.90 14.88
C ILE A 59 4.81 3.11 15.20
N CYS A 60 4.04 3.06 16.30
CA CYS A 60 3.20 4.18 16.73
C CYS A 60 4.01 5.41 17.14
N GLU A 61 5.28 5.26 17.48
CA GLU A 61 6.16 6.39 17.80
C GLU A 61 6.75 7.07 16.55
N LEU A 62 6.67 6.43 15.37
CA LEU A 62 7.20 6.97 14.10
C LEU A 62 6.26 7.97 13.43
N THR A 63 4.98 8.04 13.83
CA THR A 63 3.97 8.86 13.18
C THR A 63 2.91 9.35 14.17
N ASP A 64 2.34 10.52 13.91
CA ASP A 64 1.19 11.09 14.62
C ASP A 64 -0.16 10.57 14.09
N VAL A 65 -0.15 9.69 13.10
CA VAL A 65 -1.35 9.09 12.52
C VAL A 65 -1.97 8.11 13.53
N PRO A 66 -3.30 8.16 13.76
CA PRO A 66 -3.97 7.25 14.69
C PRO A 66 -3.72 5.77 14.34
N GLU A 67 -3.52 4.94 15.36
CA GLU A 67 -3.15 3.53 15.24
C GLU A 67 -4.18 2.74 14.42
N GLY A 68 -5.47 3.07 14.57
CA GLY A 68 -6.54 2.46 13.79
C GLY A 68 -6.43 2.72 12.29
N VAL A 69 -5.87 3.86 11.88
CA VAL A 69 -5.59 4.17 10.46
C VAL A 69 -4.40 3.34 9.96
N ILE A 70 -3.37 3.15 10.79
CA ILE A 70 -2.21 2.30 10.48
C ILE A 70 -2.67 0.86 10.25
N VAL A 71 -3.41 0.30 11.22
CA VAL A 71 -3.97 -1.06 11.13
C VAL A 71 -4.82 -1.24 9.87
N ARG A 72 -5.77 -0.31 9.62
CA ARG A 72 -6.61 -0.36 8.40
C ARG A 72 -5.80 -0.28 7.11
N THR A 73 -4.76 0.54 7.09
CA THR A 73 -3.88 0.67 5.92
C THR A 73 -3.15 -0.64 5.63
N ILE A 74 -2.61 -1.30 6.66
CA ILE A 74 -1.91 -2.58 6.49
C ILE A 74 -2.87 -3.69 6.03
N VAL A 75 -4.07 -3.76 6.60
CA VAL A 75 -5.09 -4.76 6.18
C VAL A 75 -5.49 -4.53 4.72
N ARG A 76 -5.73 -3.28 4.31
CA ARG A 76 -6.05 -2.95 2.91
C ARG A 76 -4.88 -3.24 1.96
N LEU A 77 -3.65 -2.97 2.39
CA LEU A 77 -2.47 -3.30 1.59
C LEU A 77 -2.35 -4.81 1.36
N ASP A 78 -2.64 -5.61 2.37
CA ASP A 78 -2.65 -7.07 2.27
C ASP A 78 -3.77 -7.57 1.32
N GLU A 79 -4.95 -6.94 1.33
CA GLU A 79 -5.99 -7.18 0.32
C GLU A 79 -5.47 -6.89 -1.09
N THR A 80 -4.85 -5.73 -1.30
CA THR A 80 -4.24 -5.36 -2.59
C THR A 80 -3.15 -6.36 -3.00
N CYS A 81 -2.27 -6.80 -2.09
CA CYS A 81 -1.27 -7.84 -2.41
C CYS A 81 -1.93 -9.15 -2.90
N ARG A 82 -3.06 -9.56 -2.32
CA ARG A 82 -3.81 -10.73 -2.79
C ARG A 82 -4.40 -10.53 -4.18
N GLU A 83 -4.98 -9.36 -4.45
CA GLU A 83 -5.52 -9.02 -5.77
C GLU A 83 -4.44 -9.07 -6.85
N PHE A 84 -3.29 -8.45 -6.60
CA PHE A 84 -2.15 -8.49 -7.52
C PHE A 84 -1.58 -9.91 -7.68
N ARG A 85 -1.54 -10.71 -6.61
CA ARG A 85 -1.13 -12.12 -6.70
C ARG A 85 -2.07 -12.90 -7.63
N ASN A 86 -3.38 -12.72 -7.49
CA ASN A 86 -4.37 -13.39 -8.33
C ASN A 86 -4.28 -12.92 -9.79
N ALA A 87 -4.15 -11.62 -10.02
CA ALA A 87 -3.93 -11.07 -11.37
C ALA A 87 -2.64 -11.61 -12.00
N ALA A 88 -1.55 -11.72 -11.22
CA ALA A 88 -0.28 -12.27 -11.68
C ALA A 88 -0.41 -13.75 -12.10
N ALA A 89 -1.21 -14.54 -11.39
CA ALA A 89 -1.50 -15.92 -11.76
C ALA A 89 -2.20 -16.00 -13.13
N ILE A 90 -3.21 -15.16 -13.36
CA ILE A 90 -3.96 -15.09 -14.63
C ILE A 90 -3.03 -14.68 -15.79
N MET A 91 -2.14 -13.72 -15.55
CA MET A 91 -1.16 -13.27 -16.55
C MET A 91 -0.02 -14.27 -16.79
N GLY A 92 0.11 -15.32 -15.97
CA GLY A 92 1.25 -16.26 -16.02
C GLY A 92 2.57 -15.68 -15.49
N ASN A 93 2.54 -14.56 -14.74
CA ASN A 93 3.73 -13.93 -14.17
C ASN A 93 4.07 -14.51 -12.79
N SER A 94 4.81 -15.61 -12.78
CA SER A 94 5.19 -16.33 -11.56
C SER A 94 6.11 -15.52 -10.62
N ALA A 95 6.94 -14.63 -11.17
CA ALA A 95 7.82 -13.78 -10.36
C ALA A 95 7.02 -12.73 -9.57
N LEU A 96 6.04 -12.09 -10.21
CA LEU A 96 5.15 -11.15 -9.55
C LEU A 96 4.27 -11.85 -8.51
N TYR A 97 3.74 -13.04 -8.83
CA TYR A 97 2.97 -13.86 -7.91
C TYR A 97 3.73 -14.10 -6.60
N LYS A 98 4.95 -14.66 -6.68
CA LYS A 98 5.78 -14.98 -5.51
C LYS A 98 6.16 -13.72 -4.72
N LYS A 99 6.42 -12.61 -5.41
CA LYS A 99 6.74 -11.34 -4.76
C LYS A 99 5.57 -10.82 -3.94
N MET A 100 4.35 -10.84 -4.49
CA MET A 100 3.15 -10.39 -3.79
C MET A 100 2.74 -11.33 -2.65
N GLU A 101 2.93 -12.63 -2.83
CA GLU A 101 2.73 -13.62 -1.77
C GLU A 101 3.69 -13.38 -0.59
N THR A 102 4.97 -13.16 -0.88
CA THR A 102 5.98 -12.85 0.15
C THR A 102 5.62 -11.54 0.88
N ALA A 103 5.24 -10.49 0.14
CA ALA A 103 4.84 -9.21 0.70
C ALA A 103 3.62 -9.33 1.64
N SER A 104 2.60 -10.11 1.25
CA SER A 104 1.43 -10.38 2.09
C SER A 104 1.80 -11.13 3.37
N ASN A 105 2.70 -12.11 3.29
CA ASN A 105 3.10 -12.91 4.46
C ASN A 105 3.88 -12.09 5.49
N VAL A 106 4.75 -11.16 5.07
CA VAL A 106 5.56 -10.37 6.03
C VAL A 106 4.74 -9.31 6.79
N ILE A 107 3.64 -8.83 6.21
CA ILE A 107 2.77 -7.84 6.86
C ILE A 107 1.65 -8.48 7.70
N LYS A 108 1.33 -9.77 7.46
CA LYS A 108 0.33 -10.54 8.22
C LYS A 108 0.86 -11.06 9.55
N ARG A 109 0.86 -10.22 10.57
CA ARG A 109 1.24 -10.64 11.93
C ARG A 109 0.51 -9.89 13.05
N ASP A 110 0.55 -10.49 14.23
CA ASP A 110 0.19 -9.89 15.52
C ASP A 110 -1.17 -9.15 15.53
N ILE A 111 -1.19 -7.98 16.18
CA ILE A 111 -2.38 -7.20 16.52
C ILE A 111 -3.15 -6.68 15.29
N VAL A 112 -2.46 -6.52 14.15
CA VAL A 112 -3.08 -6.02 12.92
C VAL A 112 -4.07 -7.03 12.34
N PHE A 113 -3.89 -8.32 12.63
CA PHE A 113 -4.73 -9.41 12.14
C PHE A 113 -5.41 -10.21 13.26
N ALA A 114 -5.48 -9.65 14.47
CA ALA A 114 -6.23 -10.24 15.56
C ALA A 114 -7.72 -10.39 15.17
N ALA A 115 -8.28 -11.57 15.43
CA ALA A 115 -9.68 -11.83 15.14
C ALA A 115 -10.59 -10.87 15.93
N SER A 116 -11.63 -10.36 15.28
CA SER A 116 -12.61 -9.52 15.98
C SER A 116 -13.33 -10.34 17.05
N LEU A 117 -13.65 -9.72 18.18
CA LEU A 117 -14.29 -10.39 19.32
C LEU A 117 -15.68 -10.99 18.98
N TYR A 118 -16.34 -10.48 17.94
CA TYR A 118 -17.67 -10.94 17.50
C TYR A 118 -17.68 -12.27 16.73
N ILE A 119 -16.52 -12.76 16.28
CA ILE A 119 -16.42 -13.98 15.47
C ILE A 119 -15.93 -15.16 16.34
N THR A 120 -15.70 -14.95 17.65
CA THR A 120 -15.24 -15.98 18.60
C THR A 120 -16.41 -16.84 19.09
N GLY A 121 -17.15 -17.44 18.15
CA GLY A 121 -18.36 -18.20 18.44
C GLY A 121 -18.72 -19.20 17.35
N VAL A 122 -17.79 -20.10 17.00
CA VAL A 122 -18.05 -21.46 16.51
C VAL A 122 -16.92 -22.37 16.98
#